data_AF-A0A967U805-F1
#
_entry.id   AF-A0A967U805-F1
#
_cell.length_a   1.000
_cell.length_b   1.000
_cell.length_c   1.000
_cell.angle_alpha   90.00
_cell.angle_beta   90.00
_cell.angle_gamma   90.00
#
_symmetry.space_group_name_H-M   'P 1'
#
loop_
_entity.id
_entity.type
_entity.pdbx_description
1 polymer ?
#
loop_
_entity_poly.entity_id
_entity_poly.type
_entity_poly.pdbx_seq_one_letter_code
_entity_poly.pdbx_strand_id
1 'polypeptide(L)'
;MGTPGARCAADYLAARFEALGLEPAGPQGSYFQPFPIRKGAELGPTNALTVDGAAFSVGTDWVPFGFSASTEVQGELIFGGHGLSSPGDPGDRYARMDIAGKVVVLE
;
A
#
# COMPACT_ATOMS: atom_id res chain seq x y z
N MET A 1 -2.71 -7.93 10.63
CA MET A 1 -2.12 -7.43 11.88
C MET A 1 -3.20 -6.74 12.70
N GLY A 2 -3.25 -6.93 14.02
CA GLY A 2 -4.25 -6.29 14.88
C GLY A 2 -5.68 -6.85 14.79
N THR A 3 -5.86 -8.05 14.22
CA THR A 3 -7.16 -8.75 14.18
C THR A 3 -7.41 -9.50 15.49
N PRO A 4 -8.68 -9.88 15.80
CA PRO A 4 -8.97 -10.69 16.99
C PRO A 4 -8.17 -12.01 17.05
N GLY A 5 -8.00 -12.69 15.92
CA GLY A 5 -7.18 -13.91 15.84
C GLY A 5 -5.69 -13.66 16.12
N ALA A 6 -5.14 -12.55 15.61
CA ALA A 6 -3.76 -12.17 15.90
C ALA A 6 -3.57 -11.82 17.39
N ARG A 7 -4.59 -11.22 18.03
CA ARG A 7 -4.60 -10.97 19.47
C ARG A 7 -4.54 -12.28 20.26
N CYS A 8 -5.43 -13.22 19.93
CA CYS A 8 -5.46 -14.55 20.58
C CYS A 8 -4.13 -15.29 20.45
N ALA A 9 -3.51 -15.26 19.26
CA ALA A 9 -2.21 -15.88 19.05
C ALA A 9 -1.11 -15.21 19.88
N ALA A 10 -1.11 -13.88 19.98
CA ALA A 10 -0.14 -13.14 20.80
C ALA A 10 -0.32 -13.44 22.30
N ASP A 11 -1.56 -13.51 22.78
CA ASP A 11 -1.88 -13.84 24.17
C ASP A 11 -1.44 -15.29 24.50
N TYR A 12 -1.68 -16.23 23.59
CA TYR A 12 -1.20 -17.60 23.72
C TYR A 12 0.33 -17.67 23.83
N LEU A 13 1.05 -16.94 22.97
CA LEU A 13 2.52 -16.91 23.00
C LEU A 13 3.06 -16.28 24.29
N ALA A 14 2.47 -15.20 24.77
CA ALA A 14 2.84 -14.58 26.03
C ALA A 14 2.70 -15.56 27.21
N ALA A 15 1.58 -16.29 27.29
CA ALA A 15 1.36 -17.31 28.31
C ALA A 15 2.36 -18.48 28.20
N ARG A 16 2.76 -18.87 26.99
CA ARG A 16 3.79 -19.90 26.78
C ARG A 16 5.18 -19.42 27.19
N PHE A 17 5.53 -18.17 26.95
CA PHE A 17 6.80 -17.59 27.39
C PHE A 17 6.88 -17.51 28.92
N GLU A 18 5.81 -17.09 29.57
CA GLU A 18 5.72 -17.09 31.03
C GLU A 18 5.88 -18.51 31.60
N ALA A 19 5.18 -19.49 31.03
CA ALA A 19 5.28 -20.89 31.47
C ALA A 19 6.69 -21.50 31.28
N LEU A 20 7.49 -20.94 30.37
CA LEU A 20 8.87 -21.34 30.13
C LEU A 20 9.88 -20.55 30.98
N GLY A 21 9.43 -19.59 31.79
CA GLY A 21 10.28 -18.78 32.65
C GLY A 21 11.05 -17.68 31.91
N LEU A 22 10.61 -17.28 30.72
CA LEU A 22 11.20 -16.14 30.02
C LEU A 22 10.77 -14.83 30.71
N GLU A 23 11.68 -13.86 30.77
CA GLU A 23 11.35 -12.54 31.28
C GLU A 23 10.73 -11.64 30.19
N PRO A 24 9.71 -10.85 30.51
CA PRO A 24 9.11 -9.90 29.59
C PRO A 24 10.04 -8.70 29.32
N ALA A 25 10.11 -8.25 28.06
CA ALA A 25 10.95 -7.13 27.65
C ALA A 25 10.17 -5.95 27.02
N GLY A 26 8.83 -6.04 26.98
CA GLY A 26 7.95 -5.00 26.47
C GLY A 26 7.66 -3.90 27.51
N PRO A 27 7.01 -2.81 27.09
CA PRO A 27 6.63 -1.72 28.00
C PRO A 27 5.86 -2.24 29.22
N GLN A 28 6.12 -1.62 30.37
CA GLN A 28 5.50 -1.97 31.65
C GLN A 28 5.72 -3.43 32.08
N GLY A 29 6.82 -4.06 31.65
CA GLY A 29 7.13 -5.45 32.00
C GLY A 29 6.19 -6.46 31.33
N SER A 30 5.71 -6.16 30.12
CA SER A 30 4.83 -7.05 29.36
C SER A 30 5.59 -7.84 28.28
N TYR A 31 4.99 -8.90 27.75
CA TYR A 31 5.53 -9.62 26.58
C TYR A 31 5.19 -8.95 25.24
N PHE A 32 4.56 -7.77 25.26
CA PHE A 32 4.02 -7.13 24.08
C PHE A 32 4.81 -5.88 23.70
N GLN A 33 5.12 -5.74 22.40
CA GLN A 33 5.69 -4.51 21.85
C GLN A 33 4.65 -3.87 20.92
N PRO A 34 3.89 -2.85 21.37
CA PRO A 34 2.94 -2.17 20.53
C PRO A 34 3.66 -1.27 19.52
N PHE A 35 3.17 -1.24 18.28
CA PHE A 35 3.62 -0.31 17.25
C PHE A 35 2.42 0.14 16.40
N PRO A 36 2.43 1.40 15.92
CA PRO A 36 1.36 1.88 15.05
C PRO A 36 1.46 1.22 13.68
N ILE A 37 0.31 0.92 13.09
CA ILE A 37 0.20 0.50 11.70
C ILE A 37 -0.81 1.39 10.98
N ARG A 38 -0.56 1.66 9.70
CA ARG A 38 -1.60 2.19 8.82
C ARG A 38 -2.59 1.07 8.54
N LYS A 39 -3.82 1.24 9.00
CA LYS A 39 -4.87 0.23 8.89
C LYS A 39 -5.53 0.33 7.52
N GLY A 40 -4.83 -0.15 6.49
CA GLY A 40 -5.31 -0.15 5.10
C GLY A 40 -5.79 1.22 4.60
N ALA A 41 -6.50 1.21 3.47
CA ALA A 41 -7.36 2.31 3.04
C ALA A 41 -8.72 1.73 2.67
N GLU A 42 -9.74 2.57 2.79
CA GLU A 42 -11.10 2.27 2.37
C GLU A 42 -11.43 3.10 1.12
N LEU A 43 -12.34 2.60 0.30
CA LEU A 43 -12.85 3.37 -0.83
C LEU A 43 -13.60 4.60 -0.30
N GLY A 44 -13.32 5.75 -0.90
CA GLY A 44 -14.09 6.96 -0.71
C GLY A 44 -15.37 6.96 -1.55
N PRO A 45 -16.32 7.86 -1.26
CA PRO A 45 -17.60 7.94 -1.97
C PRO A 45 -17.47 8.40 -3.43
N THR A 46 -16.31 8.91 -3.83
CA THR A 46 -16.07 9.54 -5.14
C THR A 46 -14.92 8.88 -5.91
N ASN A 47 -14.58 7.62 -5.61
CA ASN A 47 -13.64 6.90 -6.45
C ASN A 47 -14.22 6.71 -7.85
N ALA A 48 -13.62 7.38 -8.83
CA ALA A 48 -14.02 7.33 -10.22
C ALA A 48 -12.79 7.19 -11.12
N LEU A 49 -12.94 6.43 -12.21
CA LEU A 49 -11.97 6.32 -13.29
C LEU A 49 -12.74 6.44 -14.60
N THR A 50 -12.33 7.38 -15.43
CA THR A 50 -12.86 7.58 -16.77
C THR A 50 -11.70 7.64 -17.75
N VAL A 51 -11.78 6.88 -18.84
CA VAL A 51 -10.81 6.90 -19.93
C VAL A 51 -11.58 7.10 -21.23
N ASP A 52 -11.25 8.14 -21.99
CA ASP A 52 -11.89 8.48 -23.27
C ASP A 52 -13.44 8.50 -23.22
N GLY A 53 -13.99 8.99 -22.11
CA GLY A 53 -15.43 9.08 -21.88
C GLY A 53 -16.10 7.79 -21.38
N ALA A 54 -15.38 6.66 -21.33
CA ALA A 54 -15.86 5.42 -20.75
C ALA A 54 -15.58 5.41 -19.23
N ALA A 55 -16.61 5.17 -18.43
CA ALA A 55 -16.50 5.04 -16.98
C ALA A 55 -16.24 3.58 -16.57
N PHE A 56 -15.36 3.39 -15.58
CA PHE A 56 -14.98 2.08 -15.06
C PHE A 56 -15.44 1.90 -13.61
N SER A 57 -16.02 0.73 -13.33
CA SER A 57 -16.64 0.42 -12.04
C SER A 57 -15.59 0.03 -11.01
N VAL A 58 -15.49 0.82 -9.93
CA VAL A 58 -14.59 0.50 -8.81
C VAL A 58 -14.98 -0.83 -8.16
N GLY A 59 -14.01 -1.66 -7.80
CA GLY A 59 -14.22 -2.99 -7.24
C GLY A 59 -14.51 -4.09 -8.26
N THR A 60 -14.77 -3.74 -9.52
CA THR A 60 -14.96 -4.69 -10.62
C THR A 60 -13.87 -4.53 -11.67
N ASP A 61 -13.77 -3.33 -12.26
CA ASP A 61 -12.84 -3.04 -13.35
C ASP A 61 -11.49 -2.53 -12.82
N TRP A 62 -11.49 -1.87 -11.66
CA TRP A 62 -10.29 -1.33 -11.04
C TRP A 62 -10.44 -1.14 -9.52
N VAL A 63 -9.31 -1.05 -8.82
CA VAL A 63 -9.24 -0.67 -7.40
C VAL A 63 -8.02 0.24 -7.20
N PRO A 64 -8.14 1.37 -6.48
CA PRO A 64 -6.99 2.16 -6.09
C PRO A 64 -6.11 1.36 -5.12
N PHE A 65 -4.80 1.51 -5.20
CA PHE A 65 -3.92 0.93 -4.19
C PHE A 65 -4.19 1.58 -2.82
N GLY A 66 -4.13 0.77 -1.76
CA GLY A 66 -4.43 1.23 -0.40
C GLY A 66 -3.44 2.24 0.19
N PHE A 67 -2.38 2.58 -0.55
CA PHE A 67 -1.38 3.58 -0.20
C PHE A 67 -1.38 4.79 -1.15
N SER A 68 -2.31 4.84 -2.11
CA SER A 68 -2.48 5.98 -3.01
C SER A 68 -3.04 7.21 -2.27
N ALA A 69 -2.66 8.40 -2.73
CA ALA A 69 -3.23 9.65 -2.24
C ALA A 69 -4.69 9.83 -2.67
N SER A 70 -5.49 10.50 -1.84
CA SER A 70 -6.85 10.93 -2.20
C SER A 70 -6.79 12.25 -2.95
N THR A 71 -6.73 12.17 -4.29
CA THR A 71 -6.66 13.35 -5.15
C THR A 71 -7.26 13.05 -6.52
N GLU A 72 -7.49 14.10 -7.29
CA GLU A 72 -7.91 14.03 -8.69
C GLU A 72 -6.71 14.27 -9.59
N VAL A 73 -6.56 13.43 -10.61
CA VAL A 73 -5.56 13.61 -11.67
C VAL A 73 -6.23 13.44 -13.02
N GLN A 74 -5.82 14.26 -13.98
CA GLN A 74 -6.25 14.18 -15.37
C GLN A 74 -5.05 14.44 -16.26
N GLY A 75 -4.87 13.62 -17.29
CA GLY A 75 -3.77 13.76 -18.23
C GLY A 75 -3.85 12.75 -19.36
N GLU A 76 -3.03 12.97 -20.39
CA GLU A 76 -2.84 12.03 -21.48
C GLU A 76 -2.29 10.70 -20.95
N LEU A 77 -2.82 9.58 -21.44
CA LEU A 77 -2.28 8.26 -21.14
C LEU A 77 -1.01 8.00 -21.97
N ILE A 78 0.07 7.60 -21.30
CA ILE A 78 1.29 7.12 -21.97
C ILE A 78 1.73 5.76 -21.44
N PHE A 79 2.33 4.94 -22.31
CA PHE A 79 2.80 3.62 -21.92
C PHE A 79 4.17 3.67 -21.23
N GLY A 80 4.18 3.17 -20.00
CA GLY A 80 5.29 3.21 -19.05
C GLY A 80 6.08 1.91 -18.88
N GLY A 81 5.67 0.80 -19.51
CA GLY A 81 6.26 -0.51 -19.22
C GLY A 81 6.33 -0.77 -17.71
N HIS A 82 7.48 -1.21 -17.22
CA HIS A 82 7.67 -1.63 -15.81
C HIS A 82 7.80 -0.50 -14.76
N GLY A 83 7.73 0.79 -15.10
CA GLY A 83 7.84 1.83 -14.07
C GLY A 83 9.26 2.12 -13.56
N LEU A 84 10.29 1.55 -14.20
CA LEU A 84 11.68 1.61 -13.71
C LEU A 84 12.49 2.67 -14.45
N SER A 85 13.01 3.64 -13.68
CA SER A 85 14.06 4.58 -14.12
C SER A 85 15.40 4.14 -13.52
N SER A 86 16.47 4.29 -14.30
CA SER A 86 17.84 3.99 -13.91
C SER A 86 18.72 5.21 -14.20
N PRO A 87 18.75 6.21 -13.30
CA PRO A 87 19.47 7.45 -13.54
C PRO A 87 20.95 7.21 -13.83
N GLY A 88 21.44 7.77 -14.95
CA GLY A 88 22.82 7.60 -15.40
C GLY A 88 23.04 6.43 -16.38
N ASP A 89 22.05 5.56 -16.56
CA ASP A 89 22.07 4.53 -17.60
C ASP A 89 21.69 5.14 -18.97
N PRO A 90 22.52 5.03 -20.03
CA PRO A 90 22.13 5.40 -21.39
C PRO A 90 20.86 4.67 -21.88
N GLY A 91 20.56 3.51 -21.32
CA GLY A 91 19.35 2.73 -21.57
C GLY A 91 18.09 3.24 -20.87
N ASP A 92 18.17 4.21 -19.95
CA ASP A 92 16.99 4.69 -19.23
C ASP A 92 15.97 5.33 -20.17
N ARG A 93 14.84 4.66 -20.33
CA ARG A 93 13.73 5.14 -21.15
C ARG A 93 13.06 6.36 -20.53
N TYR A 94 12.97 6.44 -19.21
CA TYR A 94 12.31 7.54 -18.52
C TYR A 94 13.08 8.85 -18.66
N ALA A 95 14.41 8.79 -18.82
CA ALA A 95 15.24 9.96 -19.06
C ALA A 95 14.92 10.68 -20.38
N ARG A 96 14.24 10.00 -21.33
CA ARG A 96 13.89 10.54 -22.66
C ARG A 96 12.39 10.68 -22.87
N MET A 97 11.56 10.29 -21.91
CA MET A 97 10.11 10.38 -22.01
C MET A 97 9.62 11.71 -21.43
N ASP A 98 8.77 12.41 -22.17
CA ASP A 98 7.97 13.49 -21.60
C ASP A 98 6.83 12.87 -20.78
N ILE A 99 6.94 12.95 -19.45
CA ILE A 99 5.98 12.37 -18.51
C ILE A 99 5.25 13.45 -17.69
N ALA A 100 5.62 14.73 -17.84
CA ALA A 100 5.10 15.79 -17.01
C ALA A 100 3.60 16.00 -17.30
N GLY A 101 2.77 15.94 -16.26
CA GLY A 101 1.32 16.10 -16.39
C GLY A 101 0.59 14.95 -17.11
N LYS A 102 1.27 13.83 -17.36
CA LYS A 102 0.70 12.65 -18.01
C LYS A 102 0.31 11.58 -16.99
N VAL A 103 -0.62 10.71 -17.37
CA VAL A 103 -0.97 9.50 -16.61
C VAL A 103 -0.22 8.32 -17.22
N VAL A 104 0.68 7.72 -16.45
CA VAL A 104 1.55 6.64 -16.94
C VAL A 104 0.91 5.28 -16.65
N VAL A 105 0.70 4.49 -17.71
CA VAL A 105 0.17 3.13 -17.62
C VAL A 105 1.33 2.14 -17.55
N LEU A 106 1.32 1.27 -16.54
CA LEU A 106 2.38 0.28 -16.28
C LEU A 106 1.89 -1.15 -16.54
N GLU A 107 2.82 -2.09 -16.72
CA GLU A 107 2.57 -3.54 -16.82
C GLU A 107 2.91 -4.31 -15.54
#